data_AF-A0A9P5S1N9-F1
#
_entry.id   AF-A0A9P5S1N9-F1
#
_cell.length_a   1.000
_cell.length_b   1.000
_cell.length_c   1.000
_cell.angle_alpha   90.00
_cell.angle_beta   90.00
_cell.angle_gamma   90.00
#
_symmetry.space_group_name_H-M   'P 1'
#
loop_
_entity.id
_entity.type
_entity.pdbx_description
1 polymer ?
#
loop_
_entity_poly.entity_id
_entity_poly.type
_entity_poly.pdbx_seq_one_letter_code
_entity_poly.pdbx_strand_id
1 'polypeptide(L)'
;MRFEDAVAAIPWRCARLKQLEITTTDMTVPELHPSCRTGFMFDTTDAPPRNTAIKSRSHRLKQLYQQLGSLVELTHIDLRTTLIENAGYLMANDPKVHRRTNFSAMLNWDDAADGTIKGAAGYLHLLGDLTKLRDLQGSVSATTKVTKVAKSWPEARWMADLWSNLEVAEFLEAAEEPRREFLWLQSQSKGGKLTVPVPQV
;
A
#
# COMPACT_ATOMS: atom_id res chain seq x y z
N MET A 1 -13.97 -0.46 -11.85
CA MET A 1 -14.77 -0.85 -10.67
C MET A 1 -14.58 0.22 -9.62
N ARG A 2 -15.63 0.79 -9.03
CA ARG A 2 -15.44 1.79 -7.95
C ARG A 2 -14.98 1.08 -6.68
N PHE A 3 -14.28 1.78 -5.80
CA PHE A 3 -13.81 1.19 -4.53
C PHE A 3 -14.97 0.67 -3.68
N GLU A 4 -16.13 1.35 -3.70
CA GLU A 4 -17.34 0.86 -3.04
C GLU A 4 -17.78 -0.51 -3.56
N ASP A 5 -17.73 -0.72 -4.86
CA ASP A 5 -18.17 -1.97 -5.50
C ASP A 5 -17.26 -3.14 -5.09
N ALA A 6 -15.97 -2.88 -4.91
CA ALA A 6 -14.98 -3.87 -4.45
C ALA A 6 -15.28 -4.36 -3.04
N VAL A 7 -15.61 -3.44 -2.14
CA VAL A 7 -15.82 -3.75 -0.74
C VAL A 7 -17.23 -4.29 -0.47
N ALA A 8 -18.25 -3.79 -1.18
CA ALA A 8 -19.64 -4.14 -0.94
C ALA A 8 -19.99 -5.59 -1.34
N ALA A 9 -19.24 -6.19 -2.27
CA ALA A 9 -19.44 -7.56 -2.71
C ALA A 9 -18.83 -8.58 -1.71
N ILE A 10 -19.42 -8.75 -0.52
CA ILE A 10 -18.99 -9.78 0.45
C ILE A 10 -19.79 -11.08 0.27
N PRO A 11 -19.14 -12.27 0.32
CA PRO A 11 -17.71 -12.54 0.18
C PRO A 11 -17.33 -12.74 -1.29
N TRP A 12 -16.09 -12.41 -1.67
CA TRP A 12 -15.52 -12.84 -2.94
C TRP A 12 -15.46 -14.38 -2.96
N ARG A 13 -16.45 -15.01 -3.59
CA ARG A 13 -16.58 -16.48 -3.62
C ARG A 13 -15.54 -17.17 -4.51
N CYS A 14 -14.62 -16.43 -5.11
CA CYS A 14 -13.60 -16.96 -6.00
C CYS A 14 -12.40 -17.48 -5.19
N ALA A 15 -12.56 -18.63 -4.55
CA ALA A 15 -11.48 -19.26 -3.75
C ALA A 15 -10.25 -19.68 -4.59
N ARG A 16 -10.34 -19.64 -5.93
CA ARG A 16 -9.27 -20.07 -6.85
C ARG A 16 -8.63 -18.92 -7.61
N LEU A 17 -8.89 -17.68 -7.18
CA LEU A 17 -8.28 -16.52 -7.82
C LEU A 17 -6.77 -16.53 -7.53
N LYS A 18 -5.97 -16.52 -8.60
CA LYS A 18 -4.50 -16.51 -8.51
C LYS A 18 -3.89 -15.13 -8.75
N GLN A 19 -4.59 -14.30 -9.50
CA GLN A 19 -4.12 -12.98 -9.90
C GLN A 19 -5.22 -11.97 -9.65
N LEU A 20 -4.85 -10.86 -9.03
CA LEU A 20 -5.78 -9.79 -8.73
C LEU A 20 -5.09 -8.44 -8.94
N GLU A 21 -5.73 -7.63 -9.78
CA GLU A 21 -5.34 -6.25 -10.03
C GLU A 21 -6.48 -5.34 -9.57
N ILE A 22 -6.17 -4.40 -8.68
CA ILE A 22 -7.10 -3.39 -8.19
C ILE A 22 -6.48 -2.03 -8.42
N THR A 23 -7.10 -1.25 -9.28
CA THR A 23 -6.76 0.17 -9.41
C THR A 23 -7.88 1.00 -8.79
N THR A 24 -7.57 1.72 -7.71
CA THR A 24 -8.48 2.70 -7.13
C THR A 24 -8.15 4.09 -7.65
N THR A 25 -9.16 4.84 -8.04
CA THR A 25 -9.02 6.27 -8.32
C THR A 25 -9.21 7.03 -7.02
N ASP A 26 -8.17 7.71 -6.53
CA ASP A 26 -8.36 8.70 -5.48
C ASP A 26 -8.66 10.02 -6.16
N MET A 27 -9.91 10.48 -6.03
CA MET A 27 -10.21 11.86 -6.37
C MET A 27 -9.48 12.69 -5.33
N THR A 28 -8.44 13.41 -5.77
CA THR A 28 -7.79 14.40 -4.91
C THR A 28 -8.90 15.28 -4.36
N VAL A 29 -9.17 15.17 -3.06
CA VAL A 29 -10.10 16.05 -2.37
C VAL A 29 -9.57 17.46 -2.67
N PRO A 30 -10.29 18.31 -3.43
CA PRO A 30 -9.79 19.64 -3.78
C PRO A 30 -9.58 20.55 -2.56
N GLU A 31 -9.86 20.06 -1.35
CA GLU A 31 -9.88 20.82 -0.10
C GLU A 31 -8.75 20.45 0.88
N LEU A 32 -7.76 19.68 0.46
CA LEU A 32 -6.49 19.67 1.19
C LEU A 32 -5.73 20.92 0.76
N HIS A 33 -5.86 21.95 1.61
CA HIS A 33 -5.17 23.22 1.58
C HIS A 33 -3.74 23.07 1.02
N PRO A 34 -3.20 24.02 0.23
CA PRO A 34 -1.87 23.90 -0.39
C PRO A 34 -0.72 23.50 0.57
N SER A 35 -0.89 23.72 1.88
CA SER A 35 0.03 23.26 2.93
C SER A 35 0.05 21.73 3.16
N CYS A 36 -1.00 21.00 2.74
CA CYS A 36 -1.09 19.54 2.80
C CYS A 36 -0.40 18.83 1.61
N ARG A 37 0.14 19.58 0.62
CA ARG A 37 0.89 18.99 -0.50
C ARG A 37 2.25 18.41 -0.08
N THR A 38 2.70 18.68 1.14
CA THR A 38 3.96 18.16 1.66
C THR A 38 3.74 17.37 2.94
N GLY A 39 3.30 16.13 2.79
CA GLY A 39 3.17 15.19 3.90
C GLY A 39 1.81 15.29 4.58
N PHE A 40 1.20 14.13 4.82
CA PHE A 40 0.06 13.97 5.70
C PHE A 40 0.50 14.36 7.14
N MET A 41 0.57 15.65 7.45
CA MET A 41 0.45 16.09 8.83
C MET A 41 -1.00 15.85 9.22
N PHE A 42 -1.22 14.86 10.08
CA PHE A 42 -2.42 14.85 10.90
C PHE A 42 -2.39 16.15 11.69
N ASP A 43 -3.19 17.11 11.25
CA ASP A 43 -3.41 18.37 11.94
C ASP A 43 -3.89 18.02 13.36
N THR A 44 -3.07 18.30 14.36
CA THR A 44 -3.36 18.06 15.78
C THR A 44 -4.32 19.11 16.35
N THR A 45 -5.07 19.82 15.49
CA THR A 45 -6.06 20.78 15.94
C THR A 45 -7.33 20.05 16.37
N ASP A 46 -7.75 20.32 17.61
CA ASP A 46 -8.92 19.78 18.33
C ASP A 46 -10.28 20.12 17.70
N ALA A 47 -10.40 20.21 16.38
CA ALA A 47 -11.64 20.49 15.67
C ALA A 47 -12.38 19.19 15.31
N PRO A 48 -13.54 18.87 15.92
CA PRO A 48 -14.46 17.89 15.37
C PRO A 48 -15.34 18.56 14.30
N PRO A 49 -15.74 17.95 13.16
CA PRO A 49 -15.55 16.57 12.70
C PRO A 49 -15.16 16.47 11.19
N ARG A 50 -13.92 16.03 10.88
CA ARG A 50 -13.58 15.30 9.62
C ARG A 50 -13.59 13.78 9.81
N ASN A 51 -14.08 13.33 10.96
CA ASN A 51 -13.87 11.99 11.50
C ASN A 51 -14.72 10.90 10.79
N THR A 52 -15.93 11.20 10.30
CA THR A 52 -16.84 10.18 9.74
C THR A 52 -16.41 9.67 8.36
N ALA A 53 -16.01 10.56 7.45
CA ALA A 53 -15.53 10.19 6.12
C ALA A 53 -14.19 9.42 6.19
N ILE A 54 -13.27 9.87 7.05
CA ILE A 54 -12.01 9.19 7.31
C ILE A 54 -12.25 7.82 7.93
N LYS A 55 -13.09 7.72 8.99
CA LYS A 55 -13.46 6.44 9.60
C LYS A 55 -14.10 5.48 8.61
N SER A 56 -15.01 5.98 7.77
CA SER A 56 -15.67 5.18 6.72
C SER A 56 -14.66 4.66 5.70
N ARG A 57 -13.74 5.50 5.24
CA ARG A 57 -12.66 5.10 4.33
C ARG A 57 -11.73 4.06 4.98
N SER A 58 -11.29 4.29 6.22
CA SER A 58 -10.45 3.34 6.97
C SER A 58 -11.16 2.00 7.17
N HIS A 59 -12.45 2.01 7.50
CA HIS A 59 -13.25 0.80 7.66
C HIS A 59 -13.35 0.01 6.35
N ARG A 60 -13.68 0.67 5.25
CA ARG A 60 -13.76 0.02 3.92
C ARG A 60 -12.41 -0.52 3.46
N LEU A 61 -11.33 0.21 3.74
CA LEU A 61 -9.98 -0.23 3.42
C LEU A 61 -9.62 -1.48 4.22
N LYS A 62 -9.90 -1.50 5.53
CA LYS A 62 -9.74 -2.70 6.36
C LYS A 62 -10.53 -3.88 5.78
N GLN A 63 -11.79 -3.67 5.40
CA GLN A 63 -12.63 -4.72 4.80
C GLN A 63 -12.02 -5.25 3.50
N LEU A 64 -11.49 -4.37 2.64
CA LEU A 64 -10.78 -4.79 1.43
C LEU A 64 -9.59 -5.69 1.77
N TYR A 65 -8.74 -5.28 2.72
CA TYR A 65 -7.59 -6.10 3.14
C TYR A 65 -8.02 -7.44 3.75
N GLN A 66 -9.13 -7.49 4.50
CA GLN A 66 -9.69 -8.77 4.99
C GLN A 66 -10.15 -9.66 3.84
N GLN A 67 -10.80 -9.10 2.82
CA GLN A 67 -11.20 -9.84 1.62
C GLN A 67 -9.98 -10.36 0.85
N LEU A 68 -8.97 -9.51 0.65
CA LEU A 68 -7.71 -9.88 0.03
C LEU A 68 -7.04 -11.04 0.78
N GLY A 69 -6.93 -10.94 2.11
CA GLY A 69 -6.35 -11.98 2.96
C GLY A 69 -7.08 -13.32 2.88
N SER A 70 -8.39 -13.31 2.60
CA SER A 70 -9.16 -14.55 2.43
C SER A 70 -8.89 -15.30 1.12
N LEU A 71 -8.25 -14.65 0.14
CA LEU A 71 -7.92 -15.24 -1.16
C LEU A 71 -6.57 -15.98 -1.12
N VAL A 72 -6.49 -17.06 -0.34
CA VAL A 72 -5.25 -17.80 -0.05
C VAL A 72 -4.54 -18.41 -1.27
N GLU A 73 -5.23 -18.53 -2.41
CA GLU A 73 -4.65 -19.00 -3.68
C GLU A 73 -3.97 -17.90 -4.50
N LEU A 74 -4.00 -16.65 -4.04
CA LEU A 74 -3.34 -15.54 -4.73
C LEU A 74 -1.83 -15.75 -4.80
N THR A 75 -1.31 -15.67 -6.02
CA THR A 75 0.11 -15.66 -6.33
C THR A 75 0.57 -14.28 -6.79
N HIS A 76 -0.34 -13.45 -7.29
CA HIS A 76 -0.04 -12.13 -7.82
C HIS A 76 -1.07 -11.11 -7.34
N ILE A 77 -0.59 -10.03 -6.74
CA ILE A 77 -1.38 -8.88 -6.30
C ILE A 77 -0.76 -7.62 -6.89
N ASP A 78 -1.59 -6.82 -7.54
CA ASP A 78 -1.23 -5.48 -7.99
C ASP A 78 -2.30 -4.50 -7.49
N LEU A 79 -1.97 -3.71 -6.46
CA LEU A 79 -2.88 -2.69 -5.94
C LEU A 79 -2.33 -1.33 -6.28
N ARG A 80 -3.02 -0.56 -7.11
CA ARG A 80 -2.59 0.76 -7.58
C ARG A 80 -3.57 1.82 -7.16
N THR A 81 -3.05 3.01 -6.86
CA THR A 81 -3.87 4.20 -6.75
C THR A 81 -3.53 5.15 -7.89
N THR A 82 -4.55 5.58 -8.64
CA THR A 82 -4.42 6.62 -9.66
C THR A 82 -4.97 7.93 -9.12
N LEU A 83 -4.20 9.00 -9.29
CA LEU A 83 -4.62 10.35 -8.93
C LEU A 83 -5.36 10.97 -10.13
N ILE A 84 -6.60 11.38 -9.90
CA ILE A 84 -7.32 12.23 -10.85
C ILE A 84 -7.06 13.68 -10.45
N GLU A 85 -6.29 14.42 -11.26
CA GLU A 85 -6.13 15.87 -11.10
C GLU A 85 -7.41 16.57 -11.59
N ASN A 86 -8.02 17.39 -10.73
CA ASN A 86 -9.29 18.10 -11.00
C ASN A 86 -9.24 19.16 -12.13
N ALA A 87 -8.15 19.23 -12.89
CA ALA A 87 -7.89 20.31 -13.83
C ALA A 87 -8.18 19.93 -15.29
N GLY A 88 -9.21 19.14 -15.60
CA GLY A 88 -9.70 18.89 -16.97
C GLY A 88 -8.72 18.26 -17.98
N TYR A 89 -7.43 18.14 -17.64
CA TYR A 89 -6.39 17.52 -18.42
C TYR A 89 -6.22 16.11 -17.90
N LEU A 90 -6.88 15.17 -18.58
CA LEU A 90 -6.68 13.74 -18.42
C LEU A 90 -5.23 13.40 -18.84
N MET A 91 -4.27 13.55 -17.92
CA MET A 91 -3.00 12.82 -17.98
C MET A 91 -3.21 11.30 -17.77
N ALA A 92 -4.46 10.86 -17.55
CA ALA A 92 -4.88 9.47 -17.36
C ALA A 92 -4.43 8.51 -18.48
N ASN A 93 -4.05 9.02 -19.65
CA ASN A 93 -3.64 8.22 -20.80
C ASN A 93 -2.15 8.26 -21.12
N ASP A 94 -1.29 8.91 -20.30
CA ASP A 94 0.14 8.61 -20.39
C ASP A 94 0.47 7.43 -19.46
N PRO A 95 0.58 6.19 -19.97
CA PRO A 95 1.03 5.05 -19.17
C PRO A 95 2.40 5.29 -18.53
N LYS A 96 3.18 6.27 -19.01
CA LYS A 96 4.48 6.67 -18.43
C LYS A 96 4.37 7.64 -17.25
N VAL A 97 3.23 8.32 -17.07
CA VAL A 97 2.97 9.24 -15.94
C VAL A 97 2.01 8.60 -14.94
N HIS A 98 2.05 7.28 -14.81
CA HIS A 98 1.58 6.63 -13.60
C HIS A 98 2.53 7.01 -12.46
N ARG A 99 2.22 8.11 -11.75
CA ARG A 99 2.75 8.27 -10.39
C ARG A 99 2.27 7.05 -9.62
N ARG A 100 3.20 6.15 -9.33
CA ARG A 100 2.99 4.95 -8.51
C ARG A 100 2.70 5.42 -7.09
N THR A 101 1.47 5.89 -6.86
CA THR A 101 1.05 6.29 -5.53
C THR A 101 0.65 5.05 -4.76
N ASN A 102 1.12 4.98 -3.52
CA ASN A 102 0.94 3.83 -2.66
C ASN A 102 -0.52 3.48 -2.49
N PHE A 103 -0.80 2.20 -2.59
CA PHE A 103 -2.04 1.70 -2.05
C PHE A 103 -2.07 1.97 -0.53
N SER A 104 -3.10 2.68 -0.10
CA SER A 104 -3.13 3.26 1.24
C SER A 104 -3.06 2.20 2.34
N ALA A 105 -2.43 2.57 3.46
CA ALA A 105 -2.42 1.83 4.73
C ALA A 105 -1.98 0.36 4.68
N MET A 106 -1.08 -0.03 3.76
CA MET A 106 -0.52 -1.39 3.77
C MET A 106 0.43 -1.57 4.97
N LEU A 107 1.51 -0.79 5.02
CA LEU A 107 2.51 -0.85 6.09
C LEU A 107 2.07 -0.06 7.33
N ASN A 108 2.51 -0.45 8.53
CA ASN A 108 2.34 0.41 9.70
C ASN A 108 3.24 1.62 9.58
N TRP A 109 2.73 2.79 10.00
CA TRP A 109 3.45 4.05 9.83
C TRP A 109 4.14 4.55 11.09
N ASP A 110 3.90 3.98 12.27
CA ASP A 110 4.68 4.34 13.45
C ASP A 110 4.66 3.25 14.54
N ASP A 111 5.86 3.01 15.04
CA ASP A 111 6.11 2.56 16.40
C ASP A 111 6.91 3.72 17.03
N ALA A 112 6.25 4.57 17.83
CA ALA A 112 6.99 5.62 18.52
C ALA A 112 8.03 4.96 19.45
N ALA A 113 9.15 5.63 19.70
CA ALA A 113 10.25 5.04 20.50
C ALA A 113 9.84 4.64 21.94
N ASP A 114 8.68 5.11 22.41
CA ASP A 114 8.04 4.80 23.68
C ASP A 114 7.07 3.60 23.61
N GLY A 115 6.94 2.93 22.46
CA GLY A 115 6.02 1.81 22.24
C GLY A 115 4.56 2.24 22.03
N THR A 116 4.27 3.54 21.91
CA THR A 116 2.92 4.02 21.56
C THR A 116 2.75 4.10 20.05
N ILE A 117 1.78 3.35 19.50
CA ILE A 117 1.38 3.47 18.09
C ILE A 117 0.66 4.83 17.92
N LYS A 118 1.39 5.88 17.51
CA LYS A 118 0.83 7.21 17.22
C LYS A 118 0.41 7.39 15.76
N GLY A 119 0.69 6.41 14.90
CA GLY A 119 0.29 6.38 13.49
C GLY A 119 -0.94 5.50 13.23
N ALA A 120 -1.57 5.65 12.06
CA ALA A 120 -2.60 4.73 11.62
C ALA A 120 -2.00 3.32 11.43
N ALA A 121 -2.61 2.31 12.08
CA ALA A 121 -2.20 0.91 11.91
C ALA A 121 -2.35 0.50 10.44
N GLY A 122 -1.30 -0.12 9.91
CA GLY A 122 -1.30 -0.74 8.60
C GLY A 122 -2.06 -2.06 8.62
N TYR A 123 -2.48 -2.50 7.44
CA TYR A 123 -3.28 -3.70 7.24
C TYR A 123 -2.49 -4.89 6.70
N LEU A 124 -1.15 -4.78 6.61
CA LEU A 124 -0.28 -5.85 6.15
C LEU A 124 -0.56 -7.19 6.86
N HIS A 125 -0.77 -7.15 8.18
CA HIS A 125 -1.07 -8.35 9.00
C HIS A 125 -2.31 -9.12 8.54
N LEU A 126 -3.28 -8.45 7.89
CA LEU A 126 -4.49 -9.10 7.36
C LEU A 126 -4.20 -9.94 6.11
N LEU A 127 -3.01 -9.80 5.52
CA LEU A 127 -2.56 -10.55 4.35
C LEU A 127 -1.64 -11.73 4.72
N GLY A 128 -1.57 -12.09 6.00
CA GLY A 128 -0.66 -13.13 6.51
C GLY A 128 -0.90 -14.53 5.92
N ASP A 129 -2.15 -14.83 5.56
CA ASP A 129 -2.52 -16.15 5.01
C ASP A 129 -2.14 -16.31 3.52
N LEU A 130 -1.66 -15.26 2.87
CA LEU A 130 -1.25 -15.26 1.46
C LEU A 130 0.14 -15.89 1.25
N THR A 131 0.36 -17.09 1.79
CA THR A 131 1.64 -17.81 1.76
C THR A 131 2.10 -18.22 0.35
N LYS A 132 1.19 -18.20 -0.63
CA LYS A 132 1.45 -18.47 -2.05
C LYS A 132 1.82 -17.22 -2.85
N LEU A 133 1.80 -16.04 -2.23
CA LEU A 133 2.12 -14.78 -2.89
C LEU A 133 3.54 -14.80 -3.42
N ARG A 134 3.69 -14.49 -4.71
CA ARG A 134 4.96 -14.36 -5.42
C ARG A 134 5.21 -12.93 -5.85
N ASP A 135 4.16 -12.22 -6.27
CA ASP A 135 4.28 -10.85 -6.77
C ASP A 135 3.38 -9.90 -5.99
N LEU A 136 3.97 -8.84 -5.46
CA LEU A 136 3.27 -7.72 -4.83
C LEU A 136 3.67 -6.41 -5.52
N GLN A 137 2.75 -5.82 -6.28
CA GLN A 137 2.98 -4.62 -7.09
C GLN A 137 2.07 -3.45 -6.67
N GLY A 138 2.50 -2.24 -7.05
CA GLY A 138 1.73 -0.99 -6.89
C GLY A 138 1.46 -0.49 -5.46
N SER A 139 1.68 -1.33 -4.45
CA SER A 139 1.05 -1.14 -3.14
C SER A 139 1.90 -0.37 -2.14
N VAL A 140 3.22 -0.30 -2.34
CA VAL A 140 4.14 0.17 -1.30
C VAL A 140 5.20 1.11 -1.88
N SER A 141 5.29 2.32 -1.35
CA SER A 141 6.48 3.17 -1.43
C SER A 141 6.92 3.34 0.00
N ALA A 142 8.10 2.80 0.26
CA ALA A 142 8.76 2.94 1.54
C ALA A 142 9.31 4.34 1.77
N THR A 143 9.19 5.28 0.83
CA THR A 143 10.08 6.44 0.69
C THR A 143 9.41 7.79 0.73
N THR A 144 8.08 7.84 0.74
CA THR A 144 7.33 9.06 1.06
C THR A 144 7.89 9.74 2.31
N LYS A 145 7.81 11.07 2.40
CA LYS A 145 8.30 11.83 3.58
C LYS A 145 7.74 11.27 4.90
N VAL A 146 6.55 10.64 4.85
CA VAL A 146 5.90 10.00 5.99
C VAL A 146 6.55 8.64 6.32
N THR A 147 6.84 7.81 5.31
CA THR A 147 7.51 6.52 5.51
C THR A 147 9.02 6.62 5.74
N LYS A 148 9.66 7.80 5.58
CA LYS A 148 11.03 8.07 6.07
C LYS A 148 11.18 7.99 7.58
N VAL A 149 10.09 8.15 8.32
CA VAL A 149 10.10 8.10 9.79
C VAL A 149 9.81 6.69 10.31
N ALA A 150 9.00 5.91 9.59
CA ALA A 150 8.63 4.55 9.96
C ALA A 150 9.83 3.58 9.88
N LYS A 151 10.10 2.86 10.98
CA LYS A 151 11.07 1.76 11.02
C LYS A 151 10.51 0.56 10.29
N SER A 152 10.79 0.37 9.00
CA SER A 152 10.24 -0.73 8.17
C SER A 152 10.78 -2.13 8.50
N TRP A 153 11.58 -2.29 9.55
CA TRP A 153 12.20 -3.57 9.94
C TRP A 153 11.18 -4.64 10.38
N PRO A 154 10.18 -4.34 11.22
CA PRO A 154 9.17 -5.32 11.62
C PRO A 154 8.39 -5.84 10.43
N GLU A 155 7.96 -4.97 9.51
CA GLU A 155 7.25 -5.36 8.29
C GLU A 155 8.13 -6.20 7.37
N ALA A 156 9.40 -5.81 7.18
CA ALA A 156 10.34 -6.60 6.39
C ALA A 156 10.51 -8.02 6.96
N ARG A 157 10.70 -8.15 8.28
CA ARG A 157 10.81 -9.46 8.95
C ARG A 157 9.53 -10.27 8.82
N TRP A 158 8.39 -9.64 9.08
CA TRP A 158 7.07 -10.26 8.95
C TRP A 158 6.86 -10.81 7.52
N MET A 159 7.24 -10.05 6.49
CA MET A 159 7.16 -10.49 5.10
C MET A 159 8.12 -11.66 4.81
N ALA A 160 9.35 -11.62 5.33
CA ALA A 160 10.30 -12.73 5.18
C ALA A 160 9.77 -14.04 5.81
N ASP A 161 9.14 -13.93 6.98
CA ASP A 161 8.65 -15.07 7.74
C ASP A 161 7.42 -15.73 7.07
N LEU A 162 6.48 -14.92 6.57
CA LEU A 162 5.20 -15.42 6.05
C LEU A 162 5.16 -15.59 4.54
N TRP A 163 5.86 -14.75 3.78
CA TRP A 163 5.85 -14.76 2.31
C TRP A 163 7.15 -15.29 1.75
N SER A 164 7.51 -16.51 2.17
CA SER A 164 8.75 -17.18 1.73
C SER A 164 8.84 -17.45 0.21
N ASN A 165 7.73 -17.30 -0.53
CA ASN A 165 7.65 -17.44 -1.98
C ASN A 165 7.67 -16.10 -2.73
N LEU A 166 7.81 -14.96 -2.02
CA LEU A 166 7.82 -13.64 -2.63
C LEU A 166 9.05 -13.46 -3.52
N GLU A 167 8.81 -13.20 -4.80
CA GLU A 167 9.80 -13.03 -5.87
C GLU A 167 9.79 -11.60 -6.43
N VAL A 168 8.67 -10.90 -6.38
CA VAL A 168 8.59 -9.50 -6.82
C VAL A 168 7.89 -8.69 -5.75
N ALA A 169 8.53 -7.59 -5.34
CA ALA A 169 7.90 -6.62 -4.47
C ALA A 169 8.31 -5.20 -4.87
N GLU A 170 7.34 -4.46 -5.43
CA GLU A 170 7.54 -3.07 -5.82
C GLU A 170 7.37 -2.17 -4.58
N PHE A 171 8.44 -2.01 -3.81
CA PHE A 171 8.48 -1.17 -2.60
C PHE A 171 8.96 0.27 -2.85
N LEU A 172 9.42 0.60 -4.06
CA LEU A 172 10.16 1.83 -4.36
C LEU A 172 9.62 2.48 -5.64
N GLU A 173 9.64 3.80 -5.68
CA GLU A 173 9.52 4.50 -6.95
C GLU A 173 10.80 4.31 -7.77
N ALA A 174 10.68 4.47 -9.09
CA ALA A 174 11.79 4.29 -10.02
C ALA A 174 13.08 5.00 -9.53
N ALA A 175 13.02 6.29 -9.22
CA ALA A 175 14.23 7.07 -8.95
C ALA A 175 14.90 6.80 -7.59
N GLU A 176 14.51 5.77 -6.83
CA GLU A 176 14.86 5.64 -5.42
C GLU A 176 15.77 4.47 -5.09
N GLU A 177 16.75 4.73 -4.22
CA GLU A 177 17.63 3.69 -3.69
C GLU A 177 16.90 2.79 -2.68
N PRO A 178 17.06 1.46 -2.77
CA PRO A 178 16.48 0.55 -1.79
C PRO A 178 17.02 0.77 -0.39
N ARG A 179 16.13 0.81 0.60
CA ARG A 179 16.54 0.88 2.01
C ARG A 179 17.11 -0.44 2.50
N ARG A 180 17.89 -0.38 3.58
CA ARG A 180 18.58 -1.53 4.19
C ARG A 180 17.62 -2.66 4.58
N GLU A 181 16.41 -2.33 5.01
CA GLU A 181 15.36 -3.29 5.38
C GLU A 181 14.91 -4.13 4.20
N PHE A 182 14.72 -3.51 3.03
CA PHE A 182 14.28 -4.20 1.82
C PHE A 182 15.44 -4.92 1.13
N LEU A 183 16.66 -4.39 1.23
CA LEU A 183 17.87 -5.12 0.84
C LEU A 183 18.06 -6.38 1.71
N TRP A 184 17.82 -6.26 3.02
CA TRP A 184 17.82 -7.42 3.91
C TRP A 184 16.73 -8.41 3.53
N LEU A 185 15.49 -7.97 3.31
CA LEU A 185 14.39 -8.84 2.86
C LEU A 185 14.74 -9.56 1.55
N GLN A 186 15.35 -8.83 0.60
CA GLN A 186 15.83 -9.41 -0.65
C GLN A 186 16.86 -10.53 -0.40
N SER A 187 17.79 -10.32 0.54
CA SER A 187 18.77 -11.35 0.93
C SER A 187 18.13 -12.60 1.55
N GLN A 188 16.93 -12.50 2.14
CA GLN A 188 16.22 -13.63 2.73
C GLN A 188 15.43 -14.45 1.70
N SER A 189 15.18 -13.90 0.51
CA SER A 189 14.42 -14.60 -0.54
C SER A 189 15.18 -15.84 -1.04
N LYS A 190 14.46 -16.96 -1.18
CA LYS A 190 15.05 -18.23 -1.65
C LYS A 190 15.64 -18.05 -3.05
N GLY A 191 16.98 -18.04 -3.12
CA GLY A 191 17.73 -17.86 -4.36
C GLY A 191 17.93 -16.42 -4.80
N GLY A 192 17.75 -15.43 -3.90
CA GLY A 192 17.98 -14.00 -4.22
C GLY A 192 17.05 -13.45 -5.28
N LYS A 193 15.91 -14.12 -5.51
CA LYS A 193 15.00 -13.83 -6.61
C LYS A 193 14.11 -12.63 -6.38
N LEU A 194 14.04 -12.13 -5.13
CA LEU A 194 13.26 -10.93 -4.85
C LEU A 194 13.83 -9.79 -5.68
N THR A 195 13.13 -9.47 -6.77
CA THR A 195 13.48 -8.36 -7.60
C THR A 195 12.83 -7.16 -6.97
N VAL A 196 13.67 -6.29 -6.41
CA VAL A 196 13.30 -4.91 -6.14
C VAL A 196 13.65 -4.18 -7.44
N PRO A 197 12.68 -3.94 -8.34
CA PRO A 197 12.99 -3.39 -9.65
C PRO A 197 13.70 -2.04 -9.47
N VAL A 198 14.97 -2.01 -9.89
CA VAL A 198 15.69 -0.77 -10.17
C VAL A 198 15.23 -0.36 -11.56
N PRO A 199 14.67 0.84 -11.76
CA PRO A 199 14.23 1.21 -13.10
C PRO A 199 15.43 1.27 -14.04
N GLN A 200 15.16 0.93 -15.30
CA GLN A 200 16.02 1.32 -16.39
C GLN A 200 15.59 2.73 -16.82
N VAL A 201 16.56 3.64 -16.84
CA VAL A 201 16.43 5.06 -17.22
C VAL A 201 15.94 5.20 -18.66
#